data_AF-A0A1F7J475-F1
#
_entry.id   AF-A0A1F7J475-F1
#
_cell.length_a   1.000
_cell.length_b   1.000
_cell.length_c   1.000
_cell.angle_alpha   90.00
_cell.angle_beta   90.00
_cell.angle_gamma   90.00
#
_symmetry.space_group_name_H-M   'P 1'
#
loop_
_entity.id
_entity.type
_entity.pdbx_description
1 polymer ?
#
loop_
_entity_poly.entity_id
_entity_poly.type
_entity_poly.pdbx_seq_one_letter_code
_entity_poly.pdbx_strand_id
1 'polypeptide(L)'
;MKMNWLTSSFISLVCISVMAFLITFLTRRGVALSFTFFAFGVVFTTVYGIQTFILEKPQLNVNAGIIAVLIFIALLSAVGNYLMFLASAAAPNAGLPIAIVGMQSGIVALLAFIFLRDKMSPIQLAGLILSIVAIFLISLGGSQNRASNPSSKLEKNTSIESVF
;
A
#
# COMPACT_ATOMS: atom_id res chain seq x y z
N MET A 1 25.37 4.00 -16.82
CA MET A 1 24.63 5.28 -16.83
C MET A 1 23.92 5.45 -15.49
N LYS A 2 24.04 6.60 -14.83
CA LYS A 2 23.31 6.85 -13.56
C LYS A 2 21.84 7.08 -13.91
N MET A 3 20.96 6.24 -13.39
CA MET A 3 19.51 6.38 -13.60
C MET A 3 19.00 7.57 -12.77
N ASN A 4 18.20 8.45 -13.39
CA ASN A 4 17.61 9.60 -12.69
C ASN A 4 16.61 9.09 -11.63
N TRP A 5 16.59 9.73 -10.45
CA TRP A 5 15.67 9.38 -9.36
C TRP A 5 14.21 9.40 -9.82
N LEU A 6 13.84 10.32 -10.72
CA LEU A 6 12.49 10.41 -11.26
C LEU A 6 12.11 9.17 -12.07
N THR A 7 13.04 8.67 -12.89
CA THR A 7 12.86 7.44 -13.66
C THR A 7 12.71 6.23 -12.74
N SER A 8 13.54 6.13 -11.69
CA SER A 8 13.44 5.07 -10.69
C SER A 8 12.09 5.10 -9.96
N SER A 9 11.59 6.29 -9.59
CA SER A 9 10.27 6.45 -8.96
C SER A 9 9.13 6.00 -9.87
N PHE A 10 9.20 6.32 -11.17
CA PHE A 10 8.15 5.92 -12.12
C PHE A 10 8.15 4.39 -12.34
N ILE A 11 9.32 3.78 -12.51
CA ILE A 11 9.44 2.32 -12.62
C ILE A 11 8.89 1.65 -11.35
N SER A 12 9.28 2.16 -10.18
CA SER A 12 8.79 1.67 -8.89
C SER A 12 7.26 1.75 -8.79
N LEU A 13 6.65 2.88 -9.20
CA LEU A 13 5.20 3.06 -9.20
C LEU A 13 4.50 1.98 -10.04
N VAL A 14 4.99 1.70 -11.24
CA VAL A 14 4.41 0.67 -12.12
C VAL A 14 4.57 -0.71 -11.49
N CYS A 15 5.77 -1.07 -11.03
CA CYS A 15 6.02 -2.36 -10.40
C CYS A 15 5.17 -2.60 -9.15
N ILE A 16 5.07 -1.61 -8.26
CA ILE A 16 4.25 -1.69 -7.04
C ILE A 16 2.77 -1.79 -7.39
N SER A 17 2.31 -1.06 -8.40
CA SER A 17 0.91 -1.11 -8.84
C SER A 17 0.53 -2.49 -9.39
N VAL A 18 1.39 -3.07 -10.24
CA VAL A 18 1.18 -4.43 -10.78
C VAL A 18 1.22 -5.46 -9.65
N MET A 19 2.18 -5.36 -8.74
CA MET A 19 2.28 -6.23 -7.57
C MET A 19 1.00 -6.15 -6.71
N ALA A 20 0.53 -4.94 -6.40
CA ALA A 20 -0.68 -4.76 -5.58
C ALA A 20 -1.94 -5.31 -6.27
N PHE A 21 -2.04 -5.14 -7.58
CA PHE A 21 -3.09 -5.76 -8.38
C PHE A 21 -3.04 -7.30 -8.30
N LEU A 22 -1.87 -7.91 -8.51
CA LEU A 22 -1.70 -9.36 -8.50
C LEU A 22 -1.98 -9.97 -7.12
N ILE A 23 -1.51 -9.34 -6.03
CA ILE A 23 -1.81 -9.81 -4.67
C ILE A 23 -3.32 -9.77 -4.41
N THR A 24 -3.98 -8.67 -4.79
CA THR A 24 -5.44 -8.55 -4.67
C THR A 24 -6.17 -9.59 -5.52
N PHE A 25 -5.67 -9.85 -6.73
CA PHE A 25 -6.23 -10.88 -7.61
C PHE A 25 -6.16 -12.27 -6.96
N LEU A 26 -5.02 -12.63 -6.38
CA LEU A 26 -4.83 -13.92 -5.68
C LEU A 26 -5.73 -14.03 -4.44
N THR A 27 -5.82 -12.98 -3.63
CA THR A 27 -6.64 -13.00 -2.41
C THR A 27 -8.12 -13.10 -2.71
N ARG A 28 -8.60 -12.42 -3.75
CA ARG A 28 -9.99 -12.57 -4.24
C ARG A 28 -10.29 -13.94 -4.85
N ARG A 29 -9.26 -14.67 -5.29
CA ARG A 29 -9.36 -16.07 -5.74
C ARG A 29 -9.35 -17.08 -4.58
N GLY A 30 -9.35 -16.61 -3.33
CA GLY A 30 -9.38 -17.46 -2.14
C GLY A 30 -8.00 -17.91 -1.65
N VAL A 31 -6.91 -17.41 -2.22
CA VAL A 31 -5.57 -17.67 -1.69
C VAL A 31 -5.40 -16.94 -0.36
N ALA A 32 -5.00 -17.67 0.68
CA ALA A 32 -4.79 -17.09 2.00
C ALA A 32 -3.75 -15.97 1.96
N LEU A 33 -4.10 -14.80 2.50
CA LEU A 33 -3.24 -13.60 2.48
C LEU A 33 -1.87 -13.87 3.14
N SER A 34 -1.85 -14.63 4.24
CA SER A 34 -0.62 -15.03 4.94
C SER A 34 0.32 -15.85 4.05
N PHE A 35 -0.23 -16.75 3.22
CA PHE A 35 0.57 -17.56 2.30
C PHE A 35 1.17 -16.69 1.18
N THR A 36 0.37 -15.77 0.62
CA THR A 36 0.84 -14.82 -0.40
C THR A 36 2.00 -13.97 0.12
N PHE A 37 1.91 -13.44 1.34
CA PHE A 37 3.00 -12.67 1.95
C PHE A 37 4.21 -13.50 2.32
N PHE A 38 4.00 -14.74 2.76
CA PHE A 38 5.11 -15.65 3.03
C PHE A 38 5.92 -15.90 1.74
N ALA A 39 5.24 -16.25 0.64
CA ALA A 39 5.90 -16.45 -0.65
C ALA A 39 6.63 -15.18 -1.14
N PHE A 40 5.98 -14.02 -1.00
CA PHE A 40 6.59 -12.73 -1.31
C PHE A 40 7.83 -12.45 -0.45
N GLY A 41 7.75 -12.70 0.87
CA GLY A 41 8.85 -12.50 1.81
C GLY A 41 10.06 -13.38 1.51
N VAL A 42 9.85 -14.64 1.09
CA VAL A 42 10.94 -15.54 0.66
C VAL A 42 11.67 -14.97 -0.55
N VAL A 43 10.94 -14.53 -1.58
CA VAL A 43 11.54 -13.92 -2.78
C VAL A 43 12.30 -12.65 -2.42
N PHE A 44 11.70 -11.74 -1.64
CA PHE A 44 12.34 -10.50 -1.21
C PHE A 44 13.62 -10.75 -0.43
N THR A 45 13.56 -11.63 0.58
CA THR A 45 14.73 -11.96 1.42
C THR A 45 15.85 -12.57 0.59
N THR A 46 15.52 -13.43 -0.39
CA THR A 46 16.51 -14.06 -1.27
C THR A 46 17.17 -13.03 -2.18
N VAL A 47 16.39 -12.21 -2.89
CA VAL A 47 16.91 -11.22 -3.84
C VAL A 47 17.78 -10.18 -3.13
N TYR A 48 17.27 -9.58 -2.05
CA TYR A 48 18.03 -8.56 -1.31
C TYR A 48 19.18 -9.18 -0.51
N GLY A 49 19.05 -10.40 0.00
CA GLY A 49 20.15 -11.12 0.64
C GLY A 49 21.31 -11.35 -0.32
N ILE A 50 21.03 -11.82 -1.54
CA ILE A 50 22.04 -11.97 -2.60
C ILE A 50 22.70 -10.62 -2.91
N GLN A 51 21.90 -9.56 -3.10
CA GLN A 51 22.43 -8.23 -3.39
C GLN A 51 23.36 -7.75 -2.27
N THR A 52 22.94 -7.82 -1.01
CA THR A 52 23.70 -7.32 0.13
C THR A 52 24.98 -8.12 0.36
N PHE A 53 24.91 -9.46 0.39
CA PHE A 53 26.06 -10.29 0.77
C PHE A 53 27.05 -10.58 -0.36
N ILE A 54 26.57 -10.63 -1.61
CA ILE A 54 27.42 -10.98 -2.75
C ILE A 54 27.94 -9.73 -3.45
N LEU A 55 27.08 -8.73 -3.68
CA LEU A 55 27.43 -7.59 -4.55
C LEU A 55 28.04 -6.43 -3.79
N GLU A 56 27.48 -6.05 -2.64
CA GLU A 56 27.84 -4.79 -1.98
C GLU A 56 28.90 -4.92 -0.89
N LYS A 57 29.09 -6.13 -0.31
CA LYS A 57 30.01 -6.40 0.82
C LYS A 57 30.03 -5.26 1.86
N PRO A 58 28.85 -4.87 2.40
CA PRO A 58 28.75 -3.66 3.19
C PRO A 58 29.55 -3.78 4.49
N GLN A 59 30.23 -2.69 4.85
CA GLN A 59 30.79 -2.53 6.20
C GLN A 59 29.63 -2.17 7.15
N LEU A 60 28.96 -3.21 7.65
CA LEU A 60 27.81 -3.06 8.53
C LEU A 60 28.26 -2.61 9.94
N ASN A 61 28.13 -1.33 10.25
CA ASN A 61 28.21 -0.84 11.62
C ASN A 61 26.85 -1.06 12.30
N VAL A 62 26.61 -2.31 12.75
CA VAL A 62 25.35 -2.69 13.38
C VAL A 62 25.40 -2.35 14.87
N ASN A 63 24.67 -1.31 15.26
CA ASN A 63 24.38 -1.01 16.66
C ASN A 63 23.00 -1.58 17.04
N ALA A 64 22.82 -2.00 18.30
CA ALA A 64 21.53 -2.42 18.87
C ALA A 64 20.40 -1.42 18.59
N GLY A 65 20.68 -0.11 18.61
CA GLY A 65 19.70 0.92 18.27
C GLY A 65 19.20 0.81 16.82
N ILE A 66 20.10 0.51 15.86
CA ILE A 66 19.73 0.32 14.46
C ILE A 66 18.88 -0.95 14.30
N ILE A 67 19.26 -2.03 14.98
CA ILE A 67 18.50 -3.29 14.96
C ILE A 67 17.07 -3.05 15.48
N ALA A 68 16.92 -2.34 16.59
CA ALA A 68 15.61 -2.04 17.16
C ALA A 68 14.72 -1.25 16.19
N VAL A 69 15.28 -0.23 15.52
CA VAL A 69 14.56 0.54 14.50
C VAL A 69 14.19 -0.33 13.30
N LEU A 70 15.08 -1.21 12.83
CA LEU A 70 14.78 -2.13 11.73
C LEU A 70 13.65 -3.11 12.08
N ILE A 71 13.65 -3.67 13.29
CA ILE A 71 12.56 -4.54 13.77
C ILE A 71 11.24 -3.77 13.80
N PHE A 72 11.26 -2.54 14.32
CA PHE A 72 10.06 -1.70 14.38
C PHE A 72 9.51 -1.39 12.97
N ILE A 73 10.37 -1.03 12.03
CA ILE A 73 9.99 -0.82 10.62
C ILE A 73 9.39 -2.09 10.01
N ALA A 74 10.00 -3.26 10.26
CA ALA A 74 9.51 -4.53 9.75
C ALA A 74 8.11 -4.87 10.29
N LEU A 75 7.86 -4.63 11.58
CA LEU A 75 6.55 -4.83 12.19
C LEU A 75 5.49 -3.89 11.61
N LEU A 76 5.79 -2.59 11.50
CA LEU A 76 4.88 -1.62 10.88
C LEU A 76 4.57 -1.97 9.42
N SER A 77 5.59 -2.39 8.66
CA SER A 77 5.44 -2.82 7.28
C SER A 77 4.55 -4.07 7.17
N ALA A 78 4.78 -5.08 8.02
CA ALA A 78 3.99 -6.30 8.01
C ALA A 78 2.51 -6.03 8.32
N VAL A 79 2.23 -5.26 9.37
CA VAL A 79 0.87 -4.90 9.76
C VAL A 79 0.20 -4.02 8.70
N GLY A 80 0.89 -2.98 8.22
CA GLY A 80 0.36 -2.05 7.22
C GLY A 80 0.01 -2.75 5.91
N ASN A 81 0.91 -3.59 5.39
CA ASN A 81 0.64 -4.39 4.20
C ASN A 81 -0.52 -5.36 4.43
N TYR A 82 -0.55 -6.07 5.55
CA TYR A 82 -1.63 -7.00 5.86
C TYR A 82 -3.00 -6.30 5.87
N LEU A 83 -3.13 -5.19 6.57
CA LEU A 83 -4.38 -4.44 6.65
C LEU A 83 -4.78 -3.82 5.31
N MET A 84 -3.82 -3.32 4.52
CA MET A 84 -4.10 -2.79 3.17
C MET A 84 -4.75 -3.86 2.29
N PHE A 85 -4.15 -5.04 2.19
CA PHE A 85 -4.67 -6.08 1.30
C PHE A 85 -5.91 -6.79 1.85
N LEU A 86 -6.07 -6.83 3.18
CA LEU A 86 -7.33 -7.23 3.81
C LEU A 86 -8.47 -6.26 3.41
N ALA A 87 -8.22 -4.96 3.48
CA ALA A 87 -9.18 -3.95 3.04
C ALA A 87 -9.48 -4.04 1.54
N SER A 88 -8.46 -4.23 0.69
CA SER A 88 -8.63 -4.40 -0.77
C SER A 88 -9.42 -5.66 -1.14
N ALA A 89 -9.28 -6.74 -0.37
CA ALA A 89 -10.05 -7.96 -0.55
C ALA A 89 -11.52 -7.77 -0.15
N ALA A 90 -11.79 -7.01 0.93
CA ALA A 90 -13.16 -6.75 1.42
C ALA A 90 -13.90 -5.63 0.67
N ALA A 91 -13.19 -4.70 0.06
CA ALA A 91 -13.80 -3.56 -0.63
C ALA A 91 -14.51 -3.98 -1.93
N PRO A 92 -15.61 -3.30 -2.33
CA PRO A 92 -16.28 -3.57 -3.60
C PRO A 92 -15.34 -3.36 -4.79
N ASN A 93 -14.50 -2.33 -4.72
CA ASN A 93 -13.44 -2.04 -5.67
C ASN A 93 -12.10 -2.01 -4.94
N ALA A 94 -11.17 -2.89 -5.33
CA ALA A 94 -9.84 -2.98 -4.75
C ALA A 94 -9.00 -1.71 -4.95
N GLY A 95 -9.30 -0.91 -5.97
CA GLY A 95 -8.66 0.37 -6.20
C GLY A 95 -8.94 1.40 -5.11
N LEU A 96 -10.06 1.30 -4.38
CA LEU A 96 -10.42 2.29 -3.36
C LEU A 96 -9.47 2.24 -2.15
N PRO A 97 -9.26 1.10 -1.47
CA PRO A 97 -8.29 1.04 -0.37
C PRO A 97 -6.86 1.34 -0.81
N ILE A 98 -6.46 0.87 -2.01
CA ILE A 98 -5.13 1.15 -2.56
C ILE A 98 -4.94 2.66 -2.80
N ALA A 99 -5.96 3.37 -3.31
CA ALA A 99 -5.91 4.82 -3.49
C ALA A 99 -5.77 5.57 -2.16
N ILE A 100 -6.49 5.12 -1.13
CA ILE A 100 -6.37 5.68 0.23
C ILE A 100 -4.95 5.46 0.77
N VAL A 101 -4.41 4.24 0.65
CA VAL A 101 -3.03 3.96 1.10
C VAL A 101 -1.99 4.72 0.27
N GLY A 102 -2.25 5.00 -1.01
CA GLY A 102 -1.39 5.84 -1.86
C GLY A 102 -1.11 7.23 -1.27
N MET A 103 -1.97 7.73 -0.38
CA MET A 103 -1.75 8.97 0.37
C MET A 103 -0.60 8.92 1.36
N GLN A 104 -0.04 7.75 1.64
CA GLN A 104 1.14 7.61 2.49
C GLN A 104 2.29 8.49 2.00
N SER A 105 2.42 8.73 0.69
CA SER A 105 3.41 9.65 0.12
C SER A 105 3.28 11.07 0.68
N GLY A 106 2.05 11.54 0.86
CA GLY A 106 1.76 12.83 1.46
C GLY A 106 2.07 12.89 2.96
N ILE A 107 1.74 11.81 3.69
CA ILE A 107 2.07 11.67 5.11
C ILE A 107 3.59 11.66 5.29
N VAL A 108 4.32 10.90 4.47
CA VAL A 108 5.80 10.85 4.47
C VAL A 108 6.38 12.24 4.21
N ALA A 109 5.84 12.98 3.25
CA ALA A 109 6.31 14.34 2.96
C ALA A 109 6.09 15.28 4.17
N LEU A 110 4.93 15.20 4.83
CA LEU A 110 4.64 15.99 6.03
C LEU A 110 5.56 15.60 7.21
N LEU A 111 5.79 14.31 7.43
CA LEU A 111 6.72 13.83 8.45
C LEU A 111 8.15 14.28 8.15
N ALA A 112 8.58 14.29 6.89
CA ALA A 112 9.89 14.81 6.51
C ALA A 112 10.01 16.32 6.80
N PHE A 113 8.97 17.09 6.47
CA PHE A 113 8.93 18.51 6.83
C PHE A 113 9.07 18.73 8.34
N ILE A 114 8.36 17.95 9.16
CA ILE A 114 8.33 18.11 10.63
C ILE A 114 9.62 17.59 11.29
N PHE A 115 10.03 16.36 10.97
CA PHE A 115 11.10 15.65 11.68
C PHE A 115 12.48 15.84 11.04
N LEU A 116 12.56 15.89 9.70
CA LEU A 116 13.82 16.11 8.97
C LEU A 116 14.11 17.60 8.74
N ARG A 117 13.13 18.48 9.02
CA ARG A 117 13.21 19.94 8.77
C ARG A 117 13.48 20.30 7.30
N ASP A 118 13.01 19.44 6.40
CA ASP A 118 13.10 19.71 4.96
C ASP A 118 12.28 20.94 4.58
N LYS A 119 12.75 21.72 3.62
CA LYS A 119 12.02 22.89 3.12
C LYS A 119 11.00 22.45 2.08
N MET A 120 9.72 22.71 2.33
CA MET A 120 8.66 22.55 1.34
C MET A 120 8.38 23.86 0.61
N SER A 121 8.35 23.79 -0.72
CA SER A 121 7.84 24.89 -1.54
C SER A 121 6.32 25.02 -1.36
N PRO A 122 5.75 26.25 -1.36
CA PRO A 122 4.30 26.44 -1.34
C PRO A 122 3.57 25.67 -2.45
N ILE A 123 4.21 25.47 -3.61
CA ILE A 123 3.66 24.69 -4.73
C ILE A 123 3.55 23.21 -4.39
N GLN A 124 4.55 22.65 -3.68
CA GLN A 124 4.50 21.25 -3.23
C GLN A 124 3.38 21.03 -2.21
N LEU A 125 3.20 22.00 -1.30
CA LEU A 125 2.10 21.96 -0.33
C LEU A 125 0.74 22.05 -1.03
N ALA A 126 0.59 22.91 -2.02
CA ALA A 126 -0.63 22.99 -2.82
C ALA A 126 -0.92 21.66 -3.55
N GLY A 127 0.11 21.02 -4.13
CA GLY A 127 -0.01 19.71 -4.76
C GLY A 127 -0.43 18.61 -3.77
N LEU A 128 0.09 18.65 -2.54
CA LEU A 128 -0.29 17.75 -1.47
C LEU A 128 -1.76 17.95 -1.03
N ILE A 129 -2.21 19.20 -0.88
CA ILE A 129 -3.61 19.50 -0.55
C ILE A 129 -4.53 19.00 -1.68
N LEU A 130 -4.15 19.23 -2.94
CA LEU A 130 -4.92 18.80 -4.09
C LEU A 130 -5.03 17.27 -4.18
N SER A 131 -3.98 16.52 -3.83
CA SER A 131 -4.03 15.05 -3.81
C SER A 131 -4.96 14.50 -2.72
N ILE A 132 -4.97 15.13 -1.53
CA ILE A 132 -5.92 14.81 -0.45
C ILE A 132 -7.37 15.00 -0.95
N VAL A 133 -7.66 16.14 -1.57
CA VAL A 133 -9.00 16.44 -2.11
C VAL A 133 -9.40 15.44 -3.19
N ALA A 134 -8.49 15.12 -4.13
CA ALA A 134 -8.76 14.16 -5.19
C ALA A 134 -9.17 12.79 -4.64
N ILE A 135 -8.50 12.31 -3.60
CA ILE A 135 -8.79 10.99 -3.01
C ILE A 135 -10.06 11.01 -2.18
N PHE A 136 -10.36 12.11 -1.51
CA PHE A 136 -11.66 12.29 -0.86
C PHE A 136 -12.82 12.20 -1.87
N LEU A 137 -12.69 12.84 -3.03
CA LEU A 137 -13.68 12.76 -4.11
C LEU A 137 -13.82 11.33 -4.68
N ILE A 138 -12.71 10.62 -4.90
CA ILE A 138 -12.73 9.22 -5.36
C ILE A 138 -13.47 8.33 -4.34
N SER A 139 -13.22 8.53 -3.04
CA SER A 139 -13.86 7.77 -1.97
C SER A 139 -15.37 8.00 -1.91
N LEU A 140 -15.83 9.23 -2.13
CA LEU A 140 -17.26 9.57 -2.17
C LEU A 140 -17.97 8.93 -3.38
N GLY A 141 -17.35 9.00 -4.56
CA GLY A 141 -17.90 8.42 -5.79
C GLY A 141 -18.09 6.90 -5.69
N GLY A 142 -17.18 6.20 -5.00
CA GLY A 142 -17.30 4.76 -4.76
C GLY A 142 -18.54 4.35 -3.94
N SER A 143 -19.02 5.22 -3.05
CA SER A 143 -20.17 4.93 -2.18
C SER A 143 -21.51 5.09 -2.89
N GLN A 144 -21.63 6.06 -3.81
CA GLN A 144 -22.88 6.33 -4.54
C GLN A 144 -23.29 5.19 -5.49
N ASN A 145 -22.31 4.56 -6.16
CA ASN A 145 -22.58 3.42 -7.07
C ASN A 145 -23.17 2.19 -6.37
N ARG A 146 -23.02 2.07 -5.04
CA ARG A 146 -23.60 0.94 -4.28
C ARG A 146 -25.08 1.17 -3.97
N ALA A 147 -25.48 2.42 -3.72
CA ALA A 147 -26.87 2.78 -3.37
C ALA A 147 -27.83 2.67 -4.57
N SER A 148 -27.31 2.82 -5.79
CA SER A 148 -28.10 2.75 -7.02
C SER A 148 -28.26 1.34 -7.61
N ASN A 149 -27.55 0.32 -7.10
CA ASN A 149 -27.57 -1.02 -7.69
C ASN A 149 -28.75 -1.87 -7.12
N PRO A 150 -29.81 -2.14 -7.91
CA PRO A 150 -31.06 -2.78 -7.42
C PRO A 150 -30.87 -4.23 -6.95
N SER A 151 -29.81 -4.91 -7.39
CA SER A 151 -29.47 -6.28 -6.95
C SER A 151 -29.13 -6.36 -5.46
N SER A 152 -28.65 -5.27 -4.84
CA SER A 152 -28.46 -5.20 -3.38
C SER A 152 -29.77 -5.19 -2.59
N LYS A 153 -30.88 -4.75 -3.20
CA LYS A 153 -32.20 -4.75 -2.57
C LYS A 153 -32.86 -6.13 -2.60
N LEU A 154 -32.58 -6.93 -3.63
CA LEU A 154 -33.11 -8.29 -3.77
C LEU A 154 -32.49 -9.25 -2.74
N GLU A 155 -31.17 -9.18 -2.53
CA GLU A 155 -30.47 -10.06 -1.58
C GLU A 155 -30.91 -9.85 -0.11
N LYS A 156 -31.35 -8.62 0.21
CA LYS A 156 -31.89 -8.29 1.54
C LYS A 156 -33.31 -8.84 1.77
N ASN A 157 -34.08 -9.10 0.72
CA ASN A 157 -35.43 -9.67 0.84
C ASN A 157 -35.39 -11.20 0.99
N THR A 158 -34.48 -11.89 0.29
CA THR A 158 -34.37 -13.37 0.35
C THR A 158 -33.82 -13.88 1.68
N SER A 159 -33.02 -13.06 2.39
CA SER A 159 -32.50 -13.39 3.72
C SER A 159 -33.53 -13.20 4.83
N ILE A 160 -34.65 -12.50 4.58
CA ILE A 160 -35.76 -12.36 5.53
C ILE A 160 -36.77 -13.52 5.38
N GLU A 161 -37.01 -14.00 4.15
CA GLU A 161 -37.95 -15.10 3.90
C GLU A 161 -37.46 -16.48 4.36
N SER A 162 -36.15 -16.69 4.53
CA SER A 162 -35.59 -17.98 4.97
C SER A 162 -35.53 -18.16 6.50
N VAL A 163 -36.05 -17.19 7.26
CA VAL A 163 -36.09 -17.21 8.73
C VAL A 163 -37.52 -17.49 9.25
N PHE A 164 -38.51 -17.59 8.36
CA PHE A 164 -39.90 -17.97 8.66
C PHE A 164 -40.28 -19.27 7.95
#